data_AF-A0A7V5C5F0-F1
#
_entry.id   AF-A0A7V5C5F0-F1
#
_cell.length_a   1.000
_cell.length_b   1.000
_cell.length_c   1.000
_cell.angle_alpha   90.00
_cell.angle_beta   90.00
_cell.angle_gamma   90.00
#
_symmetry.space_group_name_H-M   'P 1'
#
loop_
_entity.id
_entity.type
_entity.pdbx_description
1 polymer ?
#
loop_
_entity_poly.entity_id
_entity_poly.type
_entity_poly.pdbx_seq_one_letter_code
_entity_poly.pdbx_strand_id
1 'polypeptide(L)'
;DRIFRRFSIENVLIFSFMAAALRWTVLFLATSPALILISQISHAFTYGTFHIASILYIDSLTADEAKTTGQALNNAVTYGLGMMVGFFLNGYLYELTGSSGLFLVSAFVAFAGGLLLSIFYWKDK
;
A
#
# COMPACT_ATOMS: atom_id res chain seq x y z
N ASP A 1 13.48 -8.35 9.67
CA ASP A 1 13.86 -9.78 9.53
C ASP A 1 12.97 -10.79 10.25
N ARG A 2 12.58 -10.61 11.53
CA ARG A 2 11.78 -11.63 12.26
C ARG A 2 10.43 -11.98 11.61
N ILE A 3 9.72 -11.03 11.00
CA ILE A 3 8.45 -11.28 10.30
C ILE A 3 8.68 -12.14 9.05
N PHE A 4 9.69 -11.81 8.24
CA PHE A 4 10.01 -12.53 7.00
C PHE A 4 10.61 -13.92 7.21
N ARG A 5 10.98 -14.26 8.45
CA ARG A 5 11.28 -15.65 8.85
C ARG A 5 10.03 -16.52 9.01
N ARG A 6 8.85 -15.93 9.15
CA ARG A 6 7.57 -16.64 9.37
C ARG A 6 6.57 -16.46 8.22
N PHE A 7 6.64 -15.34 7.51
CA PHE A 7 5.74 -15.01 6.41
C PHE A 7 6.54 -14.67 5.16
N SER A 8 6.07 -15.08 3.98
CA SER A 8 6.69 -14.68 2.72
C SER A 8 6.52 -13.17 2.49
N ILE A 9 7.42 -12.58 1.71
CA ILE A 9 7.43 -11.14 1.44
C ILE A 9 6.11 -10.72 0.76
N GLU A 10 5.60 -11.55 -0.15
CA GLU A 10 4.36 -11.32 -0.90
C GLU A 10 3.14 -11.35 0.02
N ASN A 11 3.09 -12.29 0.97
CA ASN A 11 2.00 -12.34 1.95
C ASN A 11 1.98 -11.09 2.84
N VAL A 12 3.15 -10.55 3.19
CA VAL A 12 3.24 -9.29 3.93
C VAL A 12 2.74 -8.12 3.07
N LEU A 13 3.12 -8.05 1.79
CA LEU A 13 2.62 -7.02 0.86
C LEU A 13 1.09 -7.09 0.69
N ILE A 14 0.54 -8.28 0.45
CA ILE A 14 -0.91 -8.50 0.33
C ILE A 14 -1.61 -8.08 1.62
N PHE A 15 -1.08 -8.45 2.79
CA PHE A 15 -1.60 -8.02 4.08
C PHE A 15 -1.59 -6.49 4.22
N SER A 16 -0.52 -5.80 3.83
CA SER A 16 -0.45 -4.34 3.90
C SER A 16 -1.52 -3.67 3.03
N PHE A 17 -1.78 -4.21 1.83
CA PHE A 17 -2.86 -3.74 0.96
C PHE A 17 -4.25 -3.95 1.59
N MET A 18 -4.50 -5.12 2.18
CA MET A 18 -5.78 -5.40 2.84
C MET A 18 -5.97 -4.54 4.10
N ALA A 19 -4.90 -4.33 4.88
CA ALA A 19 -4.93 -3.42 6.01
C ALA A 19 -5.21 -1.98 5.58
N ALA A 20 -4.66 -1.53 4.45
CA ALA A 20 -4.95 -0.23 3.88
C ALA A 20 -6.40 -0.11 3.40
N ALA A 21 -6.92 -1.10 2.68
CA ALA A 21 -8.31 -1.14 2.24
C ALA A 21 -9.29 -1.07 3.43
N LEU A 22 -9.04 -1.85 4.47
CA LEU A 22 -9.83 -1.82 5.70
C LEU A 22 -9.75 -0.44 6.38
N ARG A 23 -8.55 0.11 6.55
CA ARG A 23 -8.35 1.42 7.17
C ARG A 23 -9.10 2.53 6.43
N TRP A 24 -8.99 2.57 5.10
CA TRP A 24 -9.70 3.56 4.29
C TRP A 24 -11.22 3.37 4.34
N THR A 25 -11.70 2.13 4.41
CA THR A 25 -13.13 1.85 4.64
C THR A 25 -13.61 2.35 6.00
N VAL A 26 -12.80 2.18 7.06
CA VAL A 26 -13.11 2.72 8.40
C VAL A 26 -13.19 4.24 8.36
N LEU A 27 -12.28 4.91 7.65
CA LEU A 27 -12.29 6.37 7.50
C LEU A 27 -13.47 6.86 6.66
N PHE A 28 -13.90 6.11 5.64
CA PHE A 28 -15.12 6.38 4.89
C PHE A 28 -16.36 6.35 5.80
N LEU A 29 -16.44 5.37 6.70
CA LEU A 29 -17.55 5.19 7.65
C LEU A 29 -17.42 6.04 8.93
N ALA A 30 -16.32 6.78 9.09
CA ALA A 30 -16.04 7.47 10.34
C ALA A 30 -16.98 8.66 10.55
N THR A 31 -17.85 8.55 11.55
CA THR A 31 -18.77 9.61 11.97
C THR A 31 -18.30 10.34 13.24
N SER A 32 -17.16 9.94 13.82
CA SER A 32 -16.61 10.54 15.04
C SER A 32 -15.08 10.68 14.99
N PRO A 33 -14.50 11.68 15.67
CA PRO A 33 -13.05 11.81 15.80
C PRO A 33 -12.40 10.60 16.46
N ALA A 34 -13.11 9.92 17.37
CA ALA A 34 -12.61 8.72 18.04
C ALA A 34 -12.31 7.59 17.05
N LEU A 35 -13.19 7.35 16.07
CA LEU A 35 -12.94 6.35 15.02
C LEU A 35 -11.74 6.71 14.15
N ILE A 36 -11.56 8.00 13.84
CA ILE A 36 -10.40 8.49 13.08
C ILE A 36 -9.11 8.21 13.87
N LEU A 37 -9.10 8.49 15.17
CA LEU A 37 -7.94 8.27 16.04
C LEU A 37 -7.61 6.77 16.20
N ILE A 38 -8.62 5.94 16.45
CA ILE A 38 -8.44 4.48 16.54
C ILE A 38 -7.89 3.92 15.23
N SER A 39 -8.38 4.43 14.09
CA SER A 39 -7.86 4.00 12.79
C SER A 39 -6.35 4.24 12.66
N GLN A 40 -5.77 5.26 13.33
CA GLN A 40 -4.33 5.55 13.25
C GLN A 40 -3.44 4.42 13.74
N ILE A 41 -3.92 3.59 14.67
CA ILE A 41 -3.20 2.40 15.16
C ILE A 41 -2.88 1.45 14.00
N SER A 42 -3.74 1.41 12.98
CA SER A 42 -3.52 0.58 11.79
C SER A 42 -2.39 1.10 10.86
N HIS A 43 -1.91 2.34 11.05
CA HIS A 43 -1.06 3.04 10.08
C HIS A 43 0.23 2.29 9.79
N ALA A 44 0.90 1.78 10.84
CA ALA A 44 2.14 1.05 10.70
C ALA A 44 1.99 -0.23 9.85
N PHE A 45 0.81 -0.88 9.89
CA PHE A 45 0.51 -2.07 9.09
C PHE A 45 0.21 -1.76 7.63
N THR A 46 -0.05 -0.50 7.28
CA THR A 46 -0.22 -0.08 5.90
C THR A 46 1.15 0.24 5.31
N TYR A 47 1.59 1.50 5.45
CA TYR A 47 2.83 2.01 4.89
C TYR A 47 4.09 1.32 5.45
N GLY A 48 4.20 1.12 6.76
CA GLY A 48 5.44 0.63 7.37
C GLY A 48 5.81 -0.78 6.91
N THR A 49 4.85 -1.71 6.98
CA THR A 49 5.07 -3.08 6.51
C THR A 49 5.19 -3.16 5.00
N PHE A 50 4.40 -2.39 4.24
CA PHE A 50 4.50 -2.33 2.78
C PHE A 50 5.88 -1.84 2.34
N HIS A 51 6.38 -0.76 2.95
CA HIS A 51 7.65 -0.15 2.57
C HIS A 51 8.80 -1.14 2.74
N ILE A 52 8.93 -1.76 3.92
CA ILE A 52 10.00 -2.75 4.16
C ILE A 52 9.83 -3.98 3.27
N ALA A 53 8.62 -4.49 3.11
CA ALA A 53 8.38 -5.63 2.24
C ALA A 53 8.68 -5.31 0.78
N SER A 54 8.38 -4.10 0.29
CA SER A 54 8.68 -3.68 -1.08
C SER A 54 10.18 -3.59 -1.34
N ILE A 55 10.96 -3.07 -0.38
CA ILE A 55 12.41 -3.02 -0.47
C ILE A 55 12.98 -4.44 -0.58
N LEU A 56 12.56 -5.34 0.31
CA LEU A 56 13.03 -6.73 0.31
C LEU A 56 12.58 -7.50 -0.93
N TYR A 57 11.37 -7.24 -1.42
CA TYR A 57 10.85 -7.86 -2.63
C TYR A 57 11.68 -7.45 -3.85
N ILE A 58 11.93 -6.15 -4.02
CA ILE A 58 12.76 -5.64 -5.11
C ILE A 58 14.20 -6.16 -4.98
N ASP A 59 14.78 -6.16 -3.78
CA ASP A 59 16.12 -6.74 -3.55
C ASP A 59 16.18 -8.20 -4.00
N SER A 60 15.15 -9.00 -3.71
CA SER A 60 15.06 -10.42 -4.10
C SER A 60 14.90 -10.66 -5.60
N LEU A 61 14.36 -9.68 -6.34
CA LEU A 61 14.15 -9.76 -7.79
C LEU A 61 15.36 -9.25 -8.58
N THR A 62 16.26 -8.51 -7.93
CA THR A 62 17.39 -7.85 -8.59
C THR A 62 18.68 -8.63 -8.38
N ALA A 63 19.46 -8.82 -9.46
CA ALA A 63 20.83 -9.33 -9.36
C ALA A 63 21.71 -8.40 -8.53
N ASP A 64 22.75 -8.94 -7.90
CA ASP A 64 23.62 -8.21 -6.96
C ASP A 64 24.23 -6.94 -7.58
N GLU A 65 24.61 -6.99 -8.86
CA GLU A 65 25.19 -5.86 -9.58
C GLU A 65 24.17 -4.75 -9.90
N ALA A 66 22.87 -5.07 -9.85
CA ALA A 66 21.78 -4.18 -10.22
C ALA A 66 20.92 -3.69 -9.04
N LYS A 67 21.25 -4.06 -7.79
CA LYS A 67 20.47 -3.72 -6.59
C LYS A 67 20.22 -2.22 -6.43
N THR A 68 21.24 -1.39 -6.66
CA THR A 68 21.10 0.07 -6.59
C THR A 68 20.09 0.58 -7.62
N THR A 69 20.17 0.11 -8.86
CA THR A 69 19.22 0.48 -9.92
C THR A 69 17.80 0.00 -9.61
N GLY A 70 17.65 -1.22 -9.09
CA GLY A 70 16.36 -1.76 -8.67
C GLY A 70 15.69 -0.91 -7.59
N GLN A 71 16.43 -0.52 -6.55
CA GLN A 71 15.91 0.36 -5.49
C GLN A 71 15.67 1.79 -6.00
N ALA A 72 16.49 2.29 -6.91
CA ALA A 72 16.25 3.59 -7.57
C ALA A 72 14.94 3.57 -8.35
N LEU A 73 14.65 2.50 -9.10
CA LEU A 73 13.39 2.33 -9.80
C LEU A 73 12.20 2.21 -8.83
N ASN A 74 12.35 1.41 -7.78
CA ASN A 74 11.33 1.29 -6.74
C ASN A 74 10.97 2.67 -6.15
N ASN A 75 11.97 3.47 -5.79
CA ASN A 75 11.77 4.81 -5.27
C ASN A 75 11.17 5.77 -6.32
N ALA A 76 11.62 5.71 -7.56
CA ALA A 76 11.10 6.55 -8.64
C ALA A 76 9.61 6.25 -8.92
N VAL A 77 9.21 4.99 -8.88
CA VAL A 77 7.81 4.59 -9.09
C VAL A 77 6.95 4.91 -7.87
N THR A 78 7.41 4.60 -6.65
CA THR A 78 6.60 4.76 -5.44
C THR A 78 6.55 6.22 -4.95
N TYR A 79 7.72 6.84 -4.75
CA TYR A 79 7.84 8.19 -4.22
C TYR A 79 7.91 9.27 -5.30
N GLY A 80 8.28 8.94 -6.53
CA GLY A 80 8.21 9.89 -7.64
C GLY A 80 6.83 9.90 -8.29
N LEU A 81 6.65 9.02 -9.27
CA LEU A 81 5.46 8.96 -10.11
C LEU A 81 4.18 8.67 -9.31
N GLY A 82 4.24 7.70 -8.39
CA GLY A 82 3.10 7.29 -7.57
C GLY A 82 2.55 8.43 -6.72
N MET A 83 3.42 9.18 -6.03
CA MET A 83 3.00 10.36 -5.27
C MET A 83 2.47 11.48 -6.17
N MET A 84 3.12 11.74 -7.31
CA MET A 84 2.66 12.77 -8.25
C MET A 84 1.23 12.48 -8.75
N VAL A 85 1.00 11.27 -9.26
CA VAL A 85 -0.31 10.84 -9.76
C VAL A 85 -1.32 10.78 -8.61
N GLY A 86 -0.91 10.24 -7.46
CA GLY A 86 -1.76 10.11 -6.28
C GLY A 86 -2.24 11.46 -5.75
N PHE A 87 -1.36 12.45 -5.63
CA PHE A 87 -1.74 13.79 -5.17
C PHE A 87 -2.64 14.52 -6.16
N PHE A 88 -2.34 14.42 -7.46
CA PHE A 88 -3.18 15.04 -8.49
C PHE A 88 -4.60 14.44 -8.48
N LEU A 89 -4.72 13.11 -8.51
CA LEU A 89 -6.01 12.43 -8.51
C LEU A 89 -6.77 12.62 -7.19
N ASN A 90 -6.08 12.62 -6.05
CA ASN A 90 -6.71 12.88 -4.76
C ASN A 90 -7.26 14.30 -4.66
N GLY A 91 -6.53 15.31 -5.14
CA GLY A 91 -7.03 16.70 -5.17
C GLY A 91 -8.33 16.81 -5.96
N TYR A 92 -8.34 16.25 -7.17
CA TYR A 92 -9.52 16.22 -8.03
C TYR A 92 -10.70 15.45 -7.41
N LEU A 93 -10.45 14.26 -6.86
CA LEU A 93 -11.49 13.46 -6.21
C LEU A 93 -12.05 14.12 -4.94
N TYR A 94 -11.20 14.83 -4.19
CA TYR A 94 -11.62 15.56 -3.01
C TYR A 94 -12.58 16.70 -3.37
N GLU A 95 -12.33 17.44 -4.44
CA GLU A 95 -13.23 18.49 -4.90
C GLU A 95 -14.61 17.95 -5.31
N LEU A 96 -14.65 16.77 -5.93
CA LEU A 96 -15.90 16.15 -6.38
C LEU A 96 -16.69 15.45 -5.27
N THR A 97 -16.00 14.79 -4.34
CA THR A 97 -16.63 13.82 -3.43
C THR A 97 -16.38 14.09 -1.95
N GLY A 98 -15.57 15.12 -1.64
CA GLY A 98 -15.06 15.38 -0.30
C GLY A 98 -14.13 14.27 0.21
N SER A 99 -13.86 14.28 1.51
CA SER A 99 -13.01 13.29 2.16
C SER A 99 -13.62 11.88 2.16
N SER A 100 -14.94 11.76 2.34
CA SER A 100 -15.62 10.48 2.44
C SER A 100 -15.49 9.68 1.13
N GLY A 101 -15.87 10.25 -0.02
CA GLY A 101 -15.74 9.56 -1.30
C GLY A 101 -14.29 9.25 -1.67
N LEU A 102 -13.36 10.15 -1.35
CA LEU A 102 -11.92 9.90 -1.53
C LEU A 102 -11.45 8.66 -0.75
N PHE A 103 -11.87 8.50 0.50
CA PHE A 103 -11.51 7.33 1.30
C PHE A 103 -12.11 6.04 0.73
N LEU A 104 -13.34 6.07 0.21
CA LEU A 104 -13.93 4.90 -0.44
C LEU A 104 -13.15 4.50 -1.70
N VAL A 105 -12.79 5.46 -2.55
CA VAL A 105 -11.96 5.21 -3.74
C VAL A 105 -10.58 4.67 -3.35
N SER A 106 -9.97 5.23 -2.32
CA SER A 106 -8.68 4.76 -1.78
C SER A 106 -8.76 3.31 -1.27
N ALA A 107 -9.88 2.94 -0.65
CA ALA A 107 -10.14 1.57 -0.21
C ALA A 107 -10.19 0.60 -1.41
N PHE A 108 -10.92 0.97 -2.47
CA PHE A 108 -11.00 0.16 -3.69
C PHE A 108 -9.65 0.02 -4.40
N VAL A 109 -8.88 1.11 -4.51
CA VAL A 109 -7.55 1.08 -5.14
C VAL A 109 -6.61 0.17 -4.34
N ALA A 110 -6.60 0.28 -3.01
CA ALA A 110 -5.78 -0.59 -2.16
C ALA A 110 -6.22 -2.07 -2.27
N PHE A 111 -7.52 -2.33 -2.27
CA PHE A 111 -8.05 -3.69 -2.44
C PHE A 111 -7.68 -4.28 -3.81
N ALA A 112 -7.87 -3.51 -4.88
CA ALA A 112 -7.51 -3.92 -6.24
C ALA A 112 -6.00 -4.20 -6.36
N GLY A 113 -5.14 -3.36 -5.78
CA GLY A 113 -3.69 -3.59 -5.76
C GLY A 113 -3.31 -4.90 -5.05
N GLY A 114 -3.90 -5.17 -3.89
CA GLY A 114 -3.69 -6.42 -3.17
C GLY A 114 -4.22 -7.65 -3.92
N LEU A 115 -5.39 -7.52 -4.57
CA LEU A 115 -5.97 -8.58 -5.39
C LEU A 115 -5.10 -8.89 -6.62
N LEU A 116 -4.64 -7.87 -7.34
CA LEU A 116 -3.73 -8.02 -8.47
C LEU A 116 -2.46 -8.76 -8.04
N LEU A 117 -1.82 -8.32 -6.96
CA LEU A 117 -0.63 -8.99 -6.43
C LEU A 117 -0.90 -10.45 -6.05
N SER A 118 -2.05 -10.73 -5.43
CA SER A 118 -2.43 -12.12 -5.10
C SER A 118 -2.64 -12.98 -6.34
N ILE A 119 -3.25 -12.44 -7.40
CA ILE A 119 -3.49 -13.21 -8.63
C ILE A 119 -2.16 -13.60 -9.28
N PHE A 120 -1.19 -12.68 -9.35
CA PHE A 120 0.13 -12.98 -9.88
C PHE A 120 0.89 -13.98 -8.99
N TYR A 121 0.94 -13.73 -7.69
CA TYR A 121 1.67 -14.58 -6.76
C TYR A 121 1.17 -16.03 -6.70
N TRP A 122 -0.15 -16.24 -6.76
CA TRP A 122 -0.74 -17.57 -6.66
C TRP A 122 -0.76 -18.31 -8.00
N LYS A 123 -0.62 -17.60 -9.12
CA LYS A 123 -0.50 -18.21 -10.44
C LYS A 123 0.90 -18.81 -10.66
N ASP A 124 1.92 -18.20 -10.09
CA ASP A 124 3.33 -18.58 -10.26
C ASP A 124 3.81 -19.59 -9.20
N LYS A 125 2.90 -20.09 -8.34
CA LYS A 125 3.14 -21.08 -7.28
C LYS A 125 2.61 -22.46 -7.66
#